data_AF-A0A098BMK3-F1
#
_entry.id   AF-A0A098BMK3-F1
#
_cell.length_a   1.000
_cell.length_b   1.000
_cell.length_c   1.000
_cell.angle_alpha   90.00
_cell.angle_beta   90.00
_cell.angle_gamma   90.00
#
_symmetry.space_group_name_H-M   'P 1'
#
loop_
_entity.id
_entity.type
_entity.pdbx_description
1 polymer ?
#
loop_
_entity_poly.entity_id
_entity_poly.type
_entity_poly.pdbx_seq_one_letter_code
_entity_poly.pdbx_strand_id
1 'polypeptide(L)'
;MTQISIVGNITSDPETRFLPSGVAVSNFTVAVSQRQYDKDRKEWVDGDAMFLRVSAFRDLAENIANSVSRGQRVIVSGKLKSRTYEKDGEKRTVFEVEADEVGPSLRFATAQVTKSSGNGVGGGKVSAGDPWSQAPQSGGFGGGAADPHAAPF
;
A
#
# COMPACT_ATOMS: atom_id res chain seq x y z
N MET A 1 15.98 -17.74 1.65
CA MET A 1 15.02 -17.18 0.67
C MET A 1 15.57 -15.86 0.17
N THR A 2 15.53 -15.61 -1.14
CA THR A 2 16.10 -14.37 -1.71
C THR A 2 15.03 -13.28 -1.75
N GLN A 3 15.20 -12.26 -0.92
CA GLN A 3 14.36 -11.08 -0.90
C GLN A 3 14.85 -10.07 -1.94
N ILE A 4 13.92 -9.38 -2.60
CA ILE A 4 14.20 -8.33 -3.57
C ILE A 4 13.22 -7.16 -3.38
N SER A 5 13.73 -5.94 -3.51
CA SER A 5 12.93 -4.74 -3.62
C SER A 5 13.16 -4.10 -4.98
N ILE A 6 12.09 -3.83 -5.72
CA ILE A 6 12.15 -3.22 -7.05
C ILE A 6 11.29 -1.97 -7.09
N VAL A 7 11.74 -0.99 -7.88
CA VAL A 7 11.00 0.24 -8.14
C VAL A 7 10.94 0.47 -9.64
N GLY A 8 9.74 0.64 -10.18
CA GLY A 8 9.55 0.75 -11.62
C GLY A 8 8.14 1.14 -11.97
N ASN A 9 7.80 1.06 -13.25
CA ASN A 9 6.47 1.39 -13.76
C ASN A 9 5.73 0.15 -14.22
N ILE A 10 4.43 0.09 -13.94
CA ILE A 10 3.56 -1.00 -14.42
C ILE A 10 3.40 -0.90 -15.94
N THR A 11 3.61 -1.99 -16.67
CA THR A 11 3.57 -1.97 -18.14
C THR A 11 2.16 -2.13 -18.73
N SER A 12 1.27 -2.78 -17.99
CA SER A 12 -0.13 -3.08 -18.34
C SER A 12 -0.96 -3.20 -17.08
N ASP A 13 -2.28 -2.97 -17.15
CA ASP A 13 -3.15 -3.05 -15.98
C ASP A 13 -3.03 -4.42 -15.28
N PRO A 14 -3.06 -4.47 -13.93
CA PRO A 14 -2.97 -5.73 -13.21
C PRO A 14 -4.13 -6.68 -13.55
N GLU A 15 -3.78 -7.91 -13.93
CA GLU A 15 -4.75 -8.95 -14.25
C GLU A 15 -5.04 -9.80 -13.02
N THR A 16 -6.27 -9.67 -12.50
CA THR A 16 -6.73 -10.47 -11.35
C THR A 16 -7.51 -11.69 -11.80
N ARG A 17 -7.14 -12.84 -11.24
CA ARG A 17 -7.78 -14.14 -11.46
C ARG A 17 -7.97 -14.86 -10.13
N PHE A 18 -8.92 -15.78 -10.09
CA PHE A 18 -9.12 -16.66 -8.94
C PHE A 18 -8.59 -18.07 -9.26
N LEU A 19 -7.85 -18.66 -8.33
CA LEU A 19 -7.48 -20.08 -8.42
C LEU A 19 -8.71 -20.97 -8.18
N PRO A 20 -8.67 -22.25 -8.56
CA PRO A 20 -9.74 -23.21 -8.22
C PRO A 20 -10.04 -23.30 -6.72
N SER A 21 -9.07 -22.96 -5.87
CA SER A 21 -9.22 -22.86 -4.41
C SER A 21 -9.97 -21.61 -3.94
N GLY A 22 -10.37 -20.71 -4.84
CA GLY A 22 -11.00 -19.42 -4.52
C GLY A 22 -10.00 -18.31 -4.14
N VAL A 23 -8.70 -18.58 -4.15
CA VAL A 23 -7.67 -17.57 -3.80
C VAL A 23 -7.47 -16.58 -4.95
N ALA A 24 -7.63 -15.29 -4.67
CA ALA A 24 -7.33 -14.21 -5.60
C ALA A 24 -5.82 -14.11 -5.88
N VAL A 25 -5.45 -13.91 -7.15
CA VAL A 25 -4.09 -13.63 -7.59
C VAL A 25 -4.09 -12.51 -8.63
N SER A 26 -3.26 -11.50 -8.41
CA SER A 26 -3.04 -10.40 -9.34
C SER A 26 -1.66 -10.55 -9.99
N ASN A 27 -1.60 -10.45 -11.32
CA ASN A 27 -0.38 -10.53 -12.09
C ASN A 27 -0.16 -9.25 -12.88
N PHE A 28 1.04 -8.72 -12.84
CA PHE A 28 1.44 -7.55 -13.62
C PHE A 28 2.94 -7.58 -13.87
N THR A 29 3.42 -6.73 -14.78
CA THR A 29 4.85 -6.60 -15.09
C THR A 29 5.33 -5.21 -14.72
N VAL A 30 6.48 -5.16 -14.04
CA VAL A 30 7.15 -3.92 -13.66
C VAL A 30 8.38 -3.72 -14.55
N ALA A 31 8.42 -2.61 -15.26
CA ALA A 31 9.61 -2.13 -15.96
C ALA A 31 10.51 -1.38 -14.98
N VAL A 32 11.65 -1.98 -14.65
CA VAL A 32 12.69 -1.45 -13.76
C VAL A 32 13.77 -0.82 -14.62
N SER A 33 13.70 0.49 -14.80
CA SER A 33 14.70 1.27 -15.54
C SER A 33 15.89 1.61 -14.63
N GLN A 34 17.11 1.23 -15.03
CA GLN A 34 18.32 1.75 -14.41
C GLN A 34 18.61 3.13 -15.01
N ARG A 35 18.64 4.19 -14.19
CA ARG A 35 19.17 5.48 -14.67
C ARG A 35 20.68 5.46 -14.54
N GLN A 36 21.37 5.78 -15.62
CA GLN A 36 22.82 5.90 -15.66
C GLN A 36 23.19 7.37 -15.82
N TYR A 37 24.26 7.79 -15.16
CA TYR A 37 24.77 9.15 -15.30
C TYR A 37 25.71 9.21 -16.51
N ASP A 38 25.32 9.95 -17.54
CA ASP A 38 26.14 10.23 -18.70
C ASP A 38 27.14 11.35 -18.33
N LYS A 39 28.43 11.02 -18.33
CA LYS A 39 29.50 11.96 -17.93
C LYS A 39 29.75 13.05 -18.97
N ASP A 40 29.50 12.76 -20.26
CA ASP A 40 29.76 13.70 -21.35
C ASP A 40 28.64 14.73 -21.43
N ARG A 41 27.39 14.26 -21.28
CA ARG A 41 26.20 15.13 -21.29
C ARG A 41 25.87 15.75 -19.93
N LYS A 42 26.53 15.29 -18.86
CA LYS A 42 26.29 15.71 -17.46
C LYS A 42 24.82 15.56 -17.04
N GLU A 43 24.16 14.53 -17.56
CA GLU A 43 22.74 14.28 -17.31
C GLU A 43 22.48 12.81 -16.97
N TRP A 44 21.35 12.56 -16.29
CA TRP A 44 20.87 11.19 -16.06
C TRP A 44 20.07 10.73 -17.28
N VAL A 45 20.57 9.70 -17.94
CA VAL A 45 19.90 9.05 -19.07
C VAL A 45 19.25 7.75 -18.60
N ASP A 46 18.19 7.36 -19.29
CA ASP A 46 17.55 6.07 -19.04
C ASP A 46 18.39 4.98 -19.73
N GLY A 47 18.86 4.01 -18.96
CA GLY A 47 19.54 2.82 -19.45
C GLY A 47 18.56 1.68 -19.74
N ASP A 48 19.11 0.47 -19.91
CA ASP A 48 18.29 -0.71 -20.18
C ASP A 48 17.26 -0.98 -19.07
N ALA A 49 16.05 -1.34 -19.50
CA ALA A 49 14.96 -1.70 -18.62
C ALA A 49 14.91 -3.21 -18.41
N MET A 50 14.86 -3.63 -17.14
CA MET A 50 14.54 -5.00 -16.78
C MET A 50 13.03 -5.15 -16.58
N PHE A 51 12.43 -6.17 -17.16
CA PHE A 51 11.00 -6.45 -17.00
C PHE A 51 10.82 -7.64 -16.07
N LEU A 52 10.18 -7.40 -14.92
CA LEU A 52 9.91 -8.44 -13.93
C LEU A 52 8.41 -8.67 -13.81
N ARG A 53 8.00 -9.93 -13.97
CA ARG A 53 6.63 -10.35 -13.69
C ARG A 53 6.46 -10.44 -12.17
N VAL A 54 5.40 -9.83 -11.67
CA VAL A 54 5.03 -9.82 -10.26
C VAL A 54 3.72 -10.58 -10.09
N SER A 55 3.65 -11.42 -9.06
CA SER A 55 2.44 -12.10 -8.62
C SER A 55 2.16 -11.73 -7.16
N ALA A 56 0.90 -11.36 -6.88
CA ALA A 56 0.42 -11.07 -5.54
C ALA A 56 -0.82 -11.91 -5.25
N PHE A 57 -1.07 -12.25 -3.98
CA PHE A 57 -2.10 -13.19 -3.57
C PHE A 57 -3.06 -12.57 -2.54
N ARG A 58 -4.27 -13.14 -2.42
CA ARG A 58 -5.28 -12.80 -1.40
C ARG A 58 -5.62 -11.30 -1.42
N ASP A 59 -5.83 -10.68 -0.26
CA ASP A 59 -6.18 -9.27 -0.11
C ASP A 59 -5.24 -8.32 -0.86
N LEU A 60 -3.94 -8.64 -0.93
CA LEU A 60 -2.97 -7.84 -1.69
C LEU A 60 -3.31 -7.84 -3.19
N ALA A 61 -3.74 -8.98 -3.75
CA ALA A 61 -4.14 -9.08 -5.14
C ALA A 61 -5.36 -8.17 -5.44
N GLU A 62 -6.36 -8.20 -4.58
CA GLU A 62 -7.57 -7.40 -4.72
C GLU A 62 -7.27 -5.91 -4.55
N ASN A 63 -6.46 -5.55 -3.55
CA ASN A 63 -6.04 -4.17 -3.33
C ASN A 63 -5.25 -3.62 -4.52
N ILE A 64 -4.33 -4.40 -5.10
CA ILE A 64 -3.54 -3.99 -6.27
C ILE A 64 -4.45 -3.68 -7.46
N ALA A 65 -5.41 -4.56 -7.75
CA ALA A 65 -6.34 -4.38 -8.86
C ALA A 65 -7.16 -3.08 -8.75
N ASN A 66 -7.43 -2.63 -7.52
CA ASN A 66 -8.20 -1.42 -7.24
C ASN A 66 -7.33 -0.16 -7.03
N SER A 67 -6.02 -0.32 -6.85
CA SER A 67 -5.14 0.78 -6.42
C SER A 67 -4.16 1.24 -7.49
N VAL A 68 -3.75 0.34 -8.39
CA VAL A 68 -2.71 0.64 -9.38
C VAL A 68 -3.09 0.24 -10.79
N SER A 69 -2.62 1.02 -11.76
CA SER A 69 -2.91 0.83 -13.18
C SER A 69 -1.64 0.95 -14.03
N ARG A 70 -1.76 0.66 -15.33
CA ARG A 70 -0.70 0.87 -16.32
C ARG A 70 -0.07 2.26 -16.19
N GLY A 71 1.26 2.29 -16.31
CA GLY A 71 2.08 3.50 -16.28
C GLY A 71 2.41 4.02 -14.88
N GLN A 72 1.68 3.59 -13.85
CA GLN A 72 1.96 4.05 -12.49
C GLN A 72 3.27 3.49 -11.95
N ARG A 73 3.99 4.34 -11.21
CA ARG A 73 5.23 3.97 -10.53
C ARG A 73 4.92 3.25 -9.24
N VAL A 74 5.51 2.08 -9.03
CA VAL A 74 5.30 1.25 -7.84
C VAL A 74 6.63 0.87 -7.19
N ILE A 75 6.55 0.58 -5.90
CA ILE A 75 7.57 -0.10 -5.11
C ILE A 75 7.01 -1.48 -4.80
N VAL A 76 7.79 -2.53 -5.07
CA VAL A 76 7.42 -3.92 -4.79
C VAL A 76 8.52 -4.53 -3.94
N SER A 77 8.15 -5.17 -2.83
CA SER A 77 9.04 -5.99 -2.02
C SER A 77 8.51 -7.42 -1.99
N GLY A 78 9.40 -8.40 -2.14
CA GLY A 78 9.00 -9.79 -2.06
C GLY A 78 10.10 -10.76 -2.45
N LYS A 79 9.67 -11.96 -2.82
CA LYS A 79 10.54 -13.12 -3.01
C LYS A 79 10.89 -13.27 -4.47
N LEU A 80 12.20 -13.31 -4.79
CA LEU A 80 12.65 -13.67 -6.12
C LEU A 80 12.49 -15.18 -6.34
N LYS A 81 11.77 -15.55 -7.39
CA LYS A 81 11.56 -16.93 -7.83
C LYS A 81 12.16 -17.12 -9.20
N SER A 82 12.87 -18.23 -9.38
CA SER A 82 13.27 -18.71 -10.69
C SER A 82 12.32 -19.82 -11.10
N ARG A 83 11.76 -19.72 -12.30
CA ARG A 83 10.91 -20.76 -12.88
C ARG A 83 11.51 -21.18 -14.21
N THR A 84 11.83 -22.46 -14.33
CA THR A 84 12.23 -23.05 -15.60
C THR A 84 11.02 -23.71 -16.24
N TYR A 85 10.79 -23.42 -17.52
CA TYR A 85 9.76 -24.07 -18.32
C TYR A 85 10.32 -24.40 -19.70
N GLU A 86 9.72 -25.39 -20.36
CA GLU A 86 10.07 -25.74 -21.73
C GLU A 86 9.14 -25.00 -22.68
N LYS A 87 9.71 -24.37 -23.71
CA LYS A 87 8.98 -23.73 -24.79
C LYS A 87 9.72 -24.00 -26.09
N ASP A 88 8.99 -24.52 -27.07
CA ASP A 88 9.54 -24.87 -28.38
C ASP A 88 10.75 -25.83 -28.31
N GLY A 89 10.75 -26.76 -27.33
CA GLY A 89 11.84 -27.71 -27.08
C GLY A 89 13.05 -27.14 -26.33
N GLU A 90 13.03 -25.85 -25.98
CA GLU A 90 14.11 -25.18 -25.26
C GLU A 90 13.72 -24.91 -23.79
N LYS A 91 14.61 -25.27 -22.86
CA LYS A 91 14.45 -24.90 -21.45
C LYS A 91 14.75 -23.42 -21.26
N ARG A 92 13.74 -22.64 -20.88
CA ARG A 92 13.86 -21.24 -20.55
C ARG A 92 13.70 -21.03 -19.06
N THR A 93 14.58 -20.20 -18.50
CA THR A 93 14.49 -19.76 -17.11
C THR A 93 13.99 -18.32 -17.08
N VAL A 94 12.94 -18.08 -16.31
CA VAL A 94 12.42 -16.72 -16.04
C VAL A 94 12.51 -16.40 -14.57
N PHE A 95 12.72 -15.12 -14.29
CA PHE A 95 12.69 -14.57 -12.95
C PHE A 95 11.35 -13.88 -12.72
N GLU A 96 10.70 -14.23 -11.62
CA GLU A 96 9.40 -13.72 -11.20
C GLU A 96 9.51 -13.25 -9.75
N VAL A 97 8.69 -12.28 -9.35
CA VAL A 97 8.62 -11.79 -7.97
C VAL A 97 7.28 -12.20 -7.39
N GLU A 98 7.31 -12.95 -6.29
CA GLU A 98 6.13 -13.16 -5.44
C GLU A 98 6.11 -12.01 -4.42
N ALA A 99 5.18 -11.07 -4.60
CA ALA A 99 5.12 -9.86 -3.79
C ALA A 99 4.61 -10.17 -2.38
N ASP A 100 5.35 -9.69 -1.39
CA ASP A 100 4.91 -9.61 0.01
C ASP A 100 4.26 -8.23 0.27
N GLU A 101 4.76 -7.16 -0.36
CA GLU A 101 4.26 -5.78 -0.25
C GLU A 101 4.31 -5.04 -1.59
N VAL A 102 3.28 -4.22 -1.88
CA VAL A 102 3.23 -3.34 -3.06
C VAL A 102 2.61 -1.99 -2.67
N GLY A 103 3.21 -0.90 -3.13
CA GLY A 103 2.64 0.44 -2.95
C GLY A 103 2.95 1.38 -4.11
N PRO A 104 2.07 2.36 -4.39
CA PRO A 104 2.39 3.42 -5.33
C PRO A 104 3.57 4.24 -4.82
N SER A 105 4.52 4.55 -5.71
CA SER A 105 5.64 5.40 -5.38
C SER A 105 5.19 6.85 -5.32
N LEU A 106 5.34 7.48 -4.15
CA LEU A 106 5.02 8.89 -3.95
C LEU A 106 6.08 9.85 -4.51
N ARG A 107 7.08 9.34 -5.24
CA ARG A 107 8.19 10.15 -5.77
C ARG A 107 7.69 11.28 -6.67
N PHE A 108 6.65 11.02 -7.46
CA PHE A 108 6.07 11.96 -8.42
C PHE A 108 4.52 11.95 -8.40
N ALA A 109 3.93 11.46 -7.31
CA ALA A 109 2.49 11.29 -7.17
C ALA A 109 2.07 11.44 -5.70
N THR A 110 0.79 11.73 -5.47
CA THR A 110 0.16 11.63 -4.16
C THR A 110 -0.79 10.43 -4.14
N ALA A 111 -1.12 9.93 -2.96
CA ALA A 111 -2.07 8.83 -2.80
C ALA A 111 -2.96 9.07 -1.58
N GLN A 112 -4.24 8.73 -1.70
CA GLN A 112 -5.16 8.65 -0.57
C GLN A 112 -5.27 7.18 -0.15
N VAL A 113 -4.93 6.89 1.11
CA VAL A 113 -4.94 5.51 1.62
C VAL A 113 -6.24 5.28 2.37
N THR A 114 -7.06 4.35 1.86
CA THR A 114 -8.24 3.85 2.56
C THR A 114 -7.90 2.50 3.16
N LYS A 115 -8.10 2.34 4.47
CA LYS A 115 -7.87 1.04 5.14
C LYS A 115 -9.02 0.10 4.79
N SER A 116 -8.70 -1.10 4.33
CA SER A 116 -9.68 -2.18 4.22
C SER A 116 -10.19 -2.50 5.63
N SER A 117 -11.50 -2.35 5.84
CA SER A 117 -12.14 -2.80 7.08
C SER A 117 -11.98 -4.31 7.15
N GLY A 118 -11.06 -4.78 7.99
CA GLY A 118 -10.80 -6.22 8.12
C GLY A 118 -12.10 -6.96 8.39
N ASN A 119 -12.33 -8.06 7.67
CA ASN A 119 -13.42 -8.98 7.96
C ASN A 119 -13.07 -9.76 9.24
N GLY A 120 -13.08 -9.04 10.38
CA GLY A 120 -12.91 -9.58 11.71
C GLY A 120 -14.17 -10.33 12.11
N VAL A 121 -14.15 -11.65 11.95
CA VAL A 121 -15.04 -12.53 12.73
C VAL A 121 -14.61 -12.40 14.19
N GLY A 122 -15.27 -11.51 14.93
CA GLY A 122 -14.95 -11.26 16.35
C GLY A 122 -15.65 -10.05 16.96
N GLY A 123 -16.95 -10.20 17.25
CA GLY A 123 -17.65 -9.66 18.42
C GLY A 123 -17.57 -8.16 18.78
N GLY A 124 -18.74 -7.50 18.78
CA GLY A 124 -18.98 -6.35 19.67
C GLY A 124 -19.66 -5.18 18.97
N LYS A 125 -20.95 -4.98 19.30
CA LYS A 125 -21.74 -3.83 18.87
C LYS A 125 -21.23 -2.54 19.53
N VAL A 126 -21.17 -1.48 18.71
CA VAL A 126 -21.42 -0.04 18.96
C VAL A 126 -20.74 0.71 20.13
N SER A 127 -19.95 1.71 19.72
CA SER A 127 -19.86 3.11 20.17
C SER A 127 -20.22 3.47 21.63
N ALA A 128 -19.21 3.96 22.37
CA ALA A 128 -19.40 4.92 23.46
C ALA A 128 -18.09 5.74 23.69
N GLY A 129 -18.16 7.04 23.36
CA GLY A 129 -17.38 8.10 24.01
C GLY A 129 -15.94 8.31 23.53
N ASP A 130 -15.74 9.18 22.53
CA ASP A 130 -14.48 9.92 22.39
C ASP A 130 -14.45 11.06 23.45
N PRO A 131 -13.56 11.00 24.46
CA PRO A 131 -13.53 11.94 25.58
C PRO A 131 -12.97 13.33 25.22
N TRP A 132 -12.64 13.56 23.95
CA TRP A 132 -12.00 14.79 23.47
C TRP A 132 -12.96 15.73 22.72
N SER A 133 -14.26 15.42 22.69
CA SER A 133 -15.26 16.12 21.88
C SER A 133 -16.08 17.20 22.59
N GLN A 134 -15.80 17.55 23.86
CA GLN A 134 -16.53 18.60 24.56
C GLN A 134 -15.76 19.92 24.62
N ALA A 135 -16.18 20.89 23.79
CA ALA A 135 -15.81 22.29 23.92
C ALA A 135 -16.40 22.89 25.22
N PRO A 136 -15.70 23.81 25.92
CA PRO A 136 -16.19 24.38 27.17
C PRO A 136 -17.32 25.39 26.89
N GLN A 137 -18.53 25.07 27.35
CA GLN A 137 -19.68 25.95 27.26
C GLN A 137 -19.61 27.01 28.37
N SER A 138 -19.57 28.27 27.96
CA SER A 138 -19.58 29.46 28.81
C SER A 138 -21.01 29.94 29.07
N GLY A 139 -21.24 30.48 30.28
CA GLY A 139 -22.48 31.14 30.73
C GLY A 139 -22.97 30.53 32.05
N GLY A 140 -23.34 31.24 33.11
CA GLY A 140 -23.59 32.67 33.33
C GLY A 140 -24.58 32.79 34.51
N PHE A 141 -24.14 33.46 35.57
CA PHE A 141 -24.84 34.18 36.66
C PHE A 141 -26.26 33.82 37.15
N GLY A 142 -26.39 33.78 38.50
CA GLY A 142 -27.60 34.01 39.30
C GLY A 142 -27.71 32.99 40.45
N GLY A 143 -27.85 33.29 41.74
CA GLY A 143 -28.15 34.50 42.51
C GLY A 143 -28.83 34.03 43.83
N GLY A 144 -28.48 34.62 44.98
CA GLY A 144 -29.12 34.38 46.30
C GLY A 144 -28.12 33.97 47.39
N ALA A 145 -27.66 34.88 48.27
CA ALA A 145 -28.29 35.28 49.55
C ALA A 145 -28.32 34.10 50.57
N ALA A 146 -27.82 34.17 51.80
CA ALA A 146 -27.33 35.24 52.65
C ALA A 146 -26.48 34.63 53.81
N ASP A 147 -25.51 35.38 54.33
CA ASP A 147 -24.88 35.15 55.64
C ASP A 147 -25.90 35.34 56.78
N PRO A 148 -25.78 34.60 57.89
CA PRO A 148 -25.40 35.28 59.14
C PRO A 148 -24.60 34.44 60.17
N HIS A 149 -23.87 35.17 61.04
CA HIS A 149 -23.09 34.79 62.25
C HIS A 149 -21.59 34.52 62.02
N ALA A 150 -20.66 35.47 62.27
CA ALA A 150 -20.18 35.99 63.57
C ALA A 150 -19.52 34.90 64.44
N ALA A 151 -18.31 34.99 65.00
CA ALA A 151 -17.34 36.08 65.23
C ALA A 151 -15.97 35.44 65.67
N PRO A 152 -14.93 36.21 66.02
CA PRO A 152 -13.52 35.85 65.88
C PRO A 152 -12.83 35.33 67.15
N PHE A 153 -11.74 34.57 66.98
CA PHE A 153 -10.44 34.74 67.66
C PHE A 153 -9.33 34.24 66.73
#